data_AF-A0A226MIA9-F1
#
_entry.id   AF-A0A226MIA9-F1
#
_cell.length_a   1.000
_cell.length_b   1.000
_cell.length_c   1.000
_cell.angle_alpha   90.00
_cell.angle_beta   90.00
_cell.angle_gamma   90.00
#
_symmetry.space_group_name_H-M   'P 1'
#
loop_
_entity.id
_entity.type
_entity.pdbx_description
1 polymer ?
#
loop_
_entity_poly.entity_id
_entity_poly.type
_entity_poly.pdbx_seq_one_letter_code
_entity_poly.pdbx_strand_id
1 'polypeptide(L)'
;MSSSLPILLLLLVLLGGPGAASTLRSQPPLLLKESIQMIAKNIQKEASCVKLNVTDIFAGSETNNRTELLCKASMVVRESQHCHKDLQGLFLNMYQLVNADSTSLKENQGRHPDITLPSQAPCPVAAGNTTSMAKFLEDLHRFLQQLMKENWPSF
;
A
#
# COMPACT_ATOMS: atom_id res chain seq x y z
N MET A 1 -31.75 42.71 11.93
CA MET A 1 -31.97 41.24 11.98
C MET A 1 -32.76 40.90 10.72
N SER A 2 -32.42 40.00 9.79
CA SER A 2 -31.32 39.05 9.62
C SER A 2 -31.28 38.74 8.13
N SER A 3 -30.23 39.17 7.42
CA SER A 3 -30.04 38.91 5.97
C SER A 3 -29.04 37.77 5.70
N SER A 4 -28.63 37.05 6.74
CA SER A 4 -27.55 36.06 6.70
C SER A 4 -27.99 34.66 6.26
N LEU A 5 -29.30 34.35 6.33
CA LEU A 5 -29.83 33.02 6.02
C LEU A 5 -29.65 32.56 4.56
N PRO A 6 -29.96 33.39 3.54
CA PRO A 6 -29.90 32.93 2.15
C PRO A 6 -28.45 32.70 1.67
N ILE A 7 -27.49 33.45 2.22
CA ILE A 7 -26.06 33.28 1.90
C ILE A 7 -25.52 31.97 2.51
N LEU A 8 -25.94 31.64 3.73
CA LEU A 8 -25.56 30.39 4.40
C LEU A 8 -26.12 29.16 3.67
N LEU A 9 -27.35 29.25 3.17
CA LEU A 9 -27.99 28.18 2.41
C LEU A 9 -27.32 27.96 1.04
N LEU A 10 -26.90 29.03 0.38
CA LEU A 10 -26.17 28.93 -0.90
C LEU A 10 -24.80 28.26 -0.71
N LEU A 11 -24.08 28.59 0.38
CA LEU A 11 -22.83 27.94 0.77
C LEU A 11 -23.02 26.45 1.07
N LEU A 12 -24.08 26.08 1.79
CA LEU A 12 -24.36 24.67 2.12
C LEU A 12 -24.73 23.84 0.87
N VAL A 13 -25.40 24.42 -0.12
CA VAL A 13 -25.70 23.75 -1.40
C VAL A 13 -24.44 23.57 -2.25
N LEU A 14 -23.52 24.55 -2.24
CA LEU A 14 -22.22 24.45 -2.92
C LEU A 14 -21.28 23.42 -2.27
N LEU A 15 -21.31 23.29 -0.94
CA LEU A 15 -20.54 22.28 -0.20
C LEU A 15 -21.20 20.88 -0.18
N GLY A 16 -22.52 20.80 -0.33
CA GLY A 16 -23.32 19.58 -0.27
C GLY A 16 -23.62 18.93 -1.63
N GLY A 17 -23.00 19.40 -2.72
CA GLY A 17 -23.11 18.75 -4.02
C GLY A 17 -22.61 17.29 -3.96
N PRO A 18 -23.26 16.32 -4.65
CA PRO A 18 -22.85 14.91 -4.68
C PRO A 18 -21.42 14.60 -5.22
N GLY A 19 -20.58 15.61 -5.42
CA GLY A 19 -19.23 15.47 -5.98
C GLY A 19 -18.08 15.88 -5.07
N ALA A 20 -18.33 16.29 -3.81
CA ALA A 20 -17.29 16.81 -2.92
C ALA A 20 -16.77 15.80 -1.88
N ALA A 21 -17.10 14.52 -2.01
CA ALA A 21 -16.31 13.46 -1.40
C ALA A 21 -15.40 12.84 -2.47
N SER A 22 -14.56 13.67 -3.09
CA SER A 22 -13.27 13.19 -3.57
C SER A 22 -12.52 12.74 -2.31
N THR A 23 -12.81 11.53 -1.83
CA THR A 23 -11.86 10.83 -0.98
C THR A 23 -10.53 10.99 -1.71
N LEU A 24 -9.56 11.64 -1.08
CA LEU A 24 -8.23 11.84 -1.62
C LEU A 24 -7.57 10.47 -1.69
N ARG A 25 -8.06 9.63 -2.61
CA ARG A 25 -7.57 8.29 -2.86
C ARG A 25 -6.28 8.54 -3.60
N SER A 26 -5.17 8.48 -2.87
CA SER A 26 -3.84 8.55 -3.46
C SER A 26 -3.81 7.62 -4.66
N GLN A 27 -3.48 8.18 -5.82
CA GLN A 27 -3.44 7.41 -7.05
C GLN A 27 -2.40 6.31 -6.88
N PRO A 28 -2.71 5.02 -7.16
CA PRO A 28 -1.75 3.93 -7.00
C PRO A 28 -0.36 4.19 -7.62
N PRO A 29 -0.24 4.83 -8.80
CA PRO A 29 1.07 5.21 -9.34
C PRO A 29 1.88 6.15 -8.44
N LEU A 30 1.23 7.07 -7.73
CA LEU A 30 1.87 7.98 -6.77
C LEU A 30 2.42 7.19 -5.57
N LEU A 31 1.60 6.31 -5.00
CA LEU A 31 1.99 5.46 -3.86
C LEU A 31 3.18 4.55 -4.21
N LEU A 32 3.18 3.96 -5.40
CA LEU A 32 4.31 3.17 -5.90
C LEU A 32 5.58 4.03 -6.02
N LYS A 33 5.46 5.19 -6.67
CA LYS A 33 6.59 6.12 -6.85
C LYS A 33 7.18 6.58 -5.52
N GLU A 34 6.34 6.95 -4.55
CA GLU A 34 6.77 7.36 -3.21
C GLU A 34 7.45 6.21 -2.47
N SER A 35 6.88 5.01 -2.52
CA SER A 35 7.44 3.81 -1.88
C SER A 35 8.84 3.48 -2.42
N ILE A 36 9.00 3.51 -3.76
CA ILE A 36 10.29 3.31 -4.43
C ILE A 36 11.31 4.36 -3.94
N GLN A 37 10.92 5.63 -3.87
CA GLN A 37 11.80 6.70 -3.42
C GLN A 37 12.19 6.59 -1.95
N MET A 38 11.26 6.22 -1.07
CA MET A 38 11.54 6.02 0.37
C MET A 38 12.60 4.95 0.60
N ILE A 39 12.50 3.82 -0.12
CA ILE A 39 13.47 2.72 0.00
C ILE A 39 14.86 3.19 -0.44
N ALA A 40 14.97 3.76 -1.65
CA ALA A 40 16.26 4.11 -2.25
C ALA A 40 16.96 5.29 -1.56
N LYS A 41 16.21 6.27 -1.05
CA LYS A 41 16.80 7.50 -0.51
C LYS A 41 17.06 7.43 0.98
N ASN A 42 16.22 6.74 1.74
CA ASN A 42 16.20 6.85 3.19
C ASN A 42 16.53 5.50 3.85
N ILE A 43 15.69 4.48 3.63
CA ILE A 43 15.71 3.27 4.45
C ILE A 43 16.96 2.42 4.18
N GLN A 44 17.40 2.29 2.93
CA GLN A 44 18.60 1.51 2.59
C GLN A 44 19.92 2.12 3.12
N LYS A 45 19.92 3.41 3.48
CA LYS A 45 21.13 4.08 4.01
C LYS A 45 21.24 4.00 5.53
N GLU A 46 20.20 3.52 6.20
CA GLU A 46 20.14 3.46 7.66
C GLU A 46 20.84 2.20 8.18
N ALA A 47 22.03 2.39 8.77
CA ALA A 47 22.88 1.30 9.26
C ALA A 47 22.21 0.45 10.36
N SER A 48 21.28 1.02 11.14
CA SER A 48 20.57 0.32 12.22
C SER A 48 19.50 -0.65 11.71
N CYS A 49 18.82 -0.34 10.59
CA CYS A 49 17.80 -1.21 10.01
C CYS A 49 18.38 -2.37 9.19
N VAL A 50 19.42 -2.10 8.38
CA VAL A 50 19.87 -3.02 7.33
C VAL A 50 20.40 -4.37 7.85
N LYS A 51 20.79 -4.43 9.12
CA LYS A 51 21.30 -5.65 9.79
C LYS A 51 20.22 -6.52 10.43
N LEU A 52 18.97 -6.05 10.49
CA LEU A 52 17.86 -6.82 11.05
C LEU A 52 17.62 -8.07 10.18
N ASN A 53 17.40 -9.22 10.81
CA ASN A 53 16.91 -10.40 10.11
C ASN A 53 15.39 -10.33 9.99
N VAL A 54 14.88 -10.57 8.79
CA VAL A 54 13.45 -10.58 8.48
C VAL A 54 13.07 -11.84 7.72
N THR A 55 11.80 -12.20 7.71
CA THR A 55 11.31 -13.33 6.91
C THR A 55 11.53 -13.07 5.42
N ASP A 56 12.15 -14.02 4.74
CA ASP A 56 12.41 -13.96 3.30
C ASP A 56 11.19 -14.43 2.51
N ILE A 57 10.28 -13.49 2.25
CA ILE A 57 9.08 -13.74 1.45
C ILE A 57 9.35 -13.77 -0.07
N PHE A 58 10.56 -13.39 -0.50
CA PHE A 58 10.96 -13.40 -1.91
C PHE A 58 11.73 -14.67 -2.28
N ALA A 59 12.25 -15.42 -1.30
CA ALA A 59 12.82 -16.74 -1.51
C ALA A 59 11.77 -17.71 -2.09
N GLY A 60 12.01 -18.17 -3.32
CA GLY A 60 11.17 -19.17 -3.96
C GLY A 60 9.74 -18.70 -4.24
N SER A 61 9.48 -17.39 -4.26
CA SER A 61 8.15 -16.86 -4.57
C SER A 61 7.86 -17.02 -6.07
N GLU A 62 7.40 -18.22 -6.45
CA GLU A 62 6.64 -18.45 -7.69
C GLU A 62 5.19 -17.94 -7.57
N THR A 63 4.89 -17.12 -6.55
CA THR A 63 3.55 -16.60 -6.33
C THR A 63 3.21 -15.61 -7.44
N ASN A 64 2.48 -16.07 -8.44
CA ASN A 64 1.88 -15.24 -9.51
C ASN A 64 0.92 -14.16 -8.97
N ASN A 65 0.60 -14.20 -7.68
CA ASN A 65 -0.28 -13.24 -7.02
C ASN A 65 0.52 -12.04 -6.46
N ARG A 66 0.64 -11.00 -7.29
CA ARG A 66 1.30 -9.72 -6.94
C ARG A 66 0.70 -9.07 -5.68
N THR A 67 -0.61 -9.12 -5.53
CA THR A 67 -1.35 -8.50 -4.42
C THR A 67 -1.04 -9.20 -3.10
N GLU A 68 -1.00 -10.53 -3.11
CA GLU A 68 -0.60 -11.32 -1.95
C GLU A 68 0.85 -11.05 -1.56
N LEU A 69 1.77 -11.00 -2.53
CA LEU A 69 3.19 -10.74 -2.26
C LEU A 69 3.41 -9.33 -1.71
N LEU A 70 2.74 -8.31 -2.27
CA LEU A 70 2.76 -6.94 -1.75
C LEU A 70 2.22 -6.88 -0.32
N CYS A 71 1.14 -7.62 -0.06
CA CYS A 71 0.54 -7.65 1.26
C CYS A 71 1.44 -8.32 2.30
N LYS A 72 2.08 -9.45 1.98
CA LYS A 72 3.11 -10.09 2.82
C LYS A 72 4.28 -9.15 3.08
N ALA A 73 4.75 -8.43 2.04
CA ALA A 73 5.82 -7.44 2.19
C ALA A 73 5.43 -6.32 3.16
N SER A 74 4.17 -5.87 3.11
CA SER A 74 3.65 -4.87 4.04
C SER A 74 3.70 -5.33 5.50
N MET A 75 3.48 -6.62 5.76
CA MET A 75 3.56 -7.17 7.11
C MET A 75 5.00 -7.21 7.64
N VAL A 76 5.96 -7.64 6.81
CA VAL A 76 7.39 -7.62 7.17
C VAL A 76 7.86 -6.19 7.48
N VAL A 77 7.46 -5.21 6.66
CA VAL A 77 7.77 -3.80 6.90
C VAL A 77 7.11 -3.29 8.19
N ARG A 78 5.86 -3.66 8.46
CA ARG A 78 5.14 -3.28 9.68
C ARG A 78 5.84 -3.77 10.94
N GLU A 79 6.26 -5.03 10.96
CA GLU A 79 6.97 -5.63 12.09
C GLU A 79 8.33 -4.98 12.34
N SER A 80 8.94 -4.44 11.29
CA SER A 80 10.28 -3.85 11.34
C SER A 80 10.28 -2.33 11.60
N GLN A 81 9.12 -1.69 11.80
CA GLN A 81 8.99 -0.24 11.96
C GLN A 81 9.84 0.34 13.10
N HIS A 82 10.18 -0.48 14.09
CA HIS A 82 10.99 -0.05 15.24
C HIS A 82 12.40 0.44 14.85
N CYS A 83 12.92 0.07 13.67
CA CYS A 83 14.30 0.42 13.29
C CYS A 83 14.40 1.75 12.51
N HIS A 84 13.33 2.19 11.82
CA HIS A 84 13.35 3.46 11.08
C HIS A 84 11.93 4.01 10.84
N LYS A 85 11.73 5.29 11.15
CA LYS A 85 10.43 5.97 11.07
C LYS A 85 9.75 5.89 9.68
N ASP A 86 10.52 5.92 8.60
CA ASP A 86 9.95 5.91 7.25
C ASP A 86 9.38 4.55 6.84
N LEU A 87 9.69 3.47 7.58
CA LEU A 87 9.03 2.17 7.38
C LEU A 87 7.53 2.25 7.68
N GLN A 88 7.10 3.18 8.56
CA GLN A 88 5.68 3.43 8.79
C GLN A 88 5.01 4.00 7.54
N GLY A 89 5.62 4.99 6.89
CA GLY A 89 5.12 5.57 5.65
C GLY A 89 5.09 4.53 4.52
N LEU A 90 6.16 3.74 4.39
CA LEU A 90 6.24 2.65 3.42
C LEU A 90 5.14 1.60 3.63
N PHE A 91 4.89 1.20 4.88
CA PHE A 91 3.78 0.29 5.21
C PHE A 91 2.42 0.85 4.78
N LEU A 92 2.14 2.11 5.09
CA LEU A 92 0.86 2.75 4.76
C LEU A 92 0.65 2.80 3.25
N ASN A 93 1.68 3.13 2.48
CA ASN A 93 1.59 3.17 1.02
C ASN A 93 1.29 1.79 0.43
N MET A 94 2.01 0.75 0.87
CA MET A 94 1.75 -0.63 0.42
C MET A 94 0.37 -1.13 0.82
N TYR A 95 -0.09 -0.81 2.04
CA TYR A 95 -1.42 -1.20 2.51
C TYR A 95 -2.53 -0.54 1.68
N GLN A 96 -2.38 0.74 1.33
CA GLN A 96 -3.33 1.42 0.44
C GLN A 96 -3.34 0.82 -0.97
N LEU A 97 -2.18 0.40 -1.49
CA LEU A 97 -2.07 -0.29 -2.78
C LEU A 97 -2.81 -1.63 -2.79
N VAL A 98 -2.62 -2.46 -1.76
CA VAL A 98 -3.35 -3.74 -1.61
C VAL A 98 -4.86 -3.51 -1.57
N ASN A 99 -5.31 -2.51 -0.81
CA ASN A 99 -6.73 -2.19 -0.74
C ASN A 99 -7.28 -1.68 -2.08
N ALA A 100 -6.47 -0.91 -2.82
CA ALA A 100 -6.89 -0.37 -4.11
C ALA A 100 -7.13 -1.46 -5.16
N ASP A 101 -6.27 -2.49 -5.18
CA ASP A 101 -6.42 -3.65 -6.06
C ASP A 101 -7.59 -4.56 -5.62
N SER A 102 -7.76 -4.78 -4.32
CA SER A 102 -8.89 -5.58 -3.81
C SER A 102 -10.27 -4.94 -4.10
N THR A 103 -10.32 -3.62 -4.28
CA THR A 103 -11.55 -2.90 -4.64
C THR A 103 -11.78 -2.86 -6.15
N SER A 104 -10.74 -2.77 -6.99
CA SER A 104 -10.89 -2.88 -8.45
C SER A 104 -11.35 -4.28 -8.89
N LEU A 105 -10.95 -5.32 -8.14
CA LEU A 105 -11.47 -6.69 -8.35
C LEU A 105 -12.96 -6.83 -8.01
N LYS A 106 -13.47 -6.07 -7.01
CA LYS A 106 -14.89 -6.09 -6.63
C LYS A 106 -15.80 -5.32 -7.59
N GLU A 107 -15.27 -4.34 -8.30
CA GLU A 107 -16.04 -3.52 -9.27
C GLU A 107 -16.23 -4.27 -10.60
N ASN A 108 -15.24 -5.04 -11.03
CA ASN A 108 -15.27 -5.80 -12.29
C ASN A 108 -15.99 -7.16 -12.19
N GLN A 109 -16.22 -7.66 -10.98
CA GLN A 109 -16.82 -8.98 -10.77
C GLN A 109 -18.18 -8.86 -10.08
N GLY A 110 -19.23 -8.75 -10.90
CA GLY A 110 -20.61 -8.76 -10.45
C GLY A 110 -20.87 -9.93 -9.49
N ARG A 111 -21.24 -9.59 -8.25
CA ARG A 111 -21.84 -10.44 -7.20
C ARG A 111 -21.62 -11.95 -7.39
N HIS A 112 -20.41 -12.43 -7.08
CA HIS A 112 -20.17 -13.83 -6.75
C HIS A 112 -19.27 -13.91 -5.51
N PRO A 113 -19.79 -14.36 -4.35
CA PRO A 113 -19.07 -14.33 -3.08
C PRO A 113 -18.31 -15.63 -2.88
N ASP A 114 -17.23 -15.88 -3.64
CA ASP A 114 -16.33 -17.00 -3.30
C ASP A 114 -14.89 -16.85 -3.83
N ILE A 115 -14.31 -15.65 -3.71
CA ILE A 115 -12.85 -15.48 -3.76
C ILE A 115 -12.47 -14.65 -2.54
N THR A 116 -12.10 -15.35 -1.47
CA THR A 116 -11.70 -14.74 -0.21
C THR A 116 -10.28 -14.21 -0.37
N LEU A 117 -10.14 -12.97 -0.84
CA LEU A 117 -9.00 -12.13 -0.43
C LEU A 117 -9.55 -11.09 0.56
N PRO A 118 -9.37 -11.30 1.87
CA PRO A 118 -10.08 -10.57 2.89
C PRO A 118 -9.52 -9.15 2.94
N SER A 119 -10.40 -8.17 2.78
CA SER A 119 -10.14 -6.76 3.06
C SER A 119 -9.89 -6.47 4.56
N GLN A 120 -9.39 -7.44 5.34
CA GLN A 120 -9.24 -7.31 6.80
C GLN A 120 -8.40 -8.38 7.54
N ALA A 121 -7.95 -9.47 6.90
CA ALA A 121 -7.03 -10.39 7.60
C ALA A 121 -5.57 -9.95 7.35
N PRO A 122 -4.70 -9.88 8.38
CA PRO A 122 -3.27 -9.69 8.16
C PRO A 122 -2.79 -10.77 7.21
N CYS A 123 -2.05 -10.40 6.16
CA CYS A 123 -1.52 -11.38 5.23
C CYS A 123 -0.54 -12.28 5.96
N PRO A 124 -0.88 -13.57 6.15
CA PRO A 124 -0.08 -14.43 7.00
C PRO A 124 1.29 -14.61 6.34
N VAL A 125 2.32 -14.20 7.07
CA VAL A 125 3.70 -14.47 6.72
C VAL A 125 4.08 -15.73 7.51
N ALA A 126 4.17 -16.86 6.82
CA ALA A 126 4.60 -18.10 7.46
C ALA A 126 6.05 -17.93 7.96
N ALA A 127 6.33 -18.47 9.15
CA ALA A 127 7.72 -18.60 9.59
C ALA A 127 8.48 -19.46 8.57
N GLY A 128 9.64 -18.97 8.13
CA GLY A 128 10.41 -19.60 7.05
C GLY A 128 11.85 -19.12 7.05
N ASN A 129 12.50 -19.22 5.89
CA ASN A 129 13.85 -18.71 5.71
C ASN A 129 13.90 -17.21 6.06
N THR A 130 15.00 -16.78 6.64
CA THR A 130 15.24 -15.38 6.96
C THR A 130 16.31 -14.79 6.05
N THR A 131 16.21 -13.49 5.78
CA THR A 131 17.19 -12.71 5.04
C THR A 131 17.52 -11.42 5.78
N SER A 132 18.55 -10.69 5.35
CA SER A 132 18.83 -9.37 5.91
C SER A 132 17.79 -8.36 5.42
N MET A 133 17.46 -7.38 6.26
CA MET A 133 16.59 -6.27 5.89
C MET A 133 17.13 -5.51 4.66
N ALA A 134 18.46 -5.38 4.54
CA ALA A 134 19.09 -4.82 3.34
C ALA A 134 18.64 -5.55 2.06
N LYS A 135 18.78 -6.87 2.06
CA LYS A 135 18.43 -7.72 0.92
C LYS A 135 16.92 -7.71 0.67
N PHE A 136 16.11 -7.78 1.72
CA PHE A 136 14.66 -7.66 1.62
C PHE A 136 14.24 -6.34 0.97
N LEU A 137 14.83 -5.20 1.37
CA LEU A 137 14.52 -3.89 0.80
C LEU A 137 14.95 -3.78 -0.66
N GLU A 138 16.08 -4.38 -1.05
CA GLU A 138 16.50 -4.47 -2.45
C GLU A 138 15.49 -5.27 -3.30
N ASP A 139 15.02 -6.42 -2.79
CA ASP A 139 14.01 -7.23 -3.47
C ASP A 139 12.67 -6.50 -3.58
N LEU A 140 12.23 -5.88 -2.48
CA LEU A 140 11.02 -5.06 -2.46
C LEU A 140 11.10 -3.89 -3.44
N HIS A 141 12.25 -3.19 -3.49
CA HIS A 141 12.45 -2.10 -4.43
C HIS A 141 12.31 -2.57 -5.88
N ARG A 142 12.92 -3.71 -6.24
CA ARG A 142 12.79 -4.31 -7.58
C ARG A 142 11.35 -4.70 -7.89
N PHE A 143 10.66 -5.31 -6.92
CA PHE A 143 9.26 -5.69 -7.06
C PHE A 143 8.35 -4.47 -7.31
N LEU A 144 8.49 -3.39 -6.53
CA LEU A 144 7.70 -2.18 -6.73
C LEU A 144 8.00 -1.50 -8.07
N GLN A 145 9.25 -1.50 -8.52
CA GLN A 145 9.62 -1.03 -9.86
C GLN A 145 8.95 -1.84 -10.97
N GLN A 146 8.84 -3.16 -10.81
CA GLN A 146 8.13 -4.03 -11.73
C GLN A 146 6.64 -3.69 -11.77
N LEU A 147 5.98 -3.54 -10.62
CA LEU A 147 4.58 -3.12 -10.55
C LEU A 147 4.33 -1.78 -11.25
N MET A 148 5.24 -0.82 -11.08
CA MET A 148 5.16 0.47 -11.76
C MET A 148 5.31 0.35 -13.28
N LYS A 149 6.24 -0.49 -13.76
CA LYS A 149 6.46 -0.74 -15.20
C LYS A 149 5.25 -1.41 -15.85
N GLU A 150 4.54 -2.26 -15.11
CA GLU A 150 3.36 -2.99 -15.56
C GLU A 150 2.05 -2.19 -15.41
N ASN A 151 2.12 -0.93 -14.96
CA ASN A 151 0.96 -0.08 -14.65
C ASN A 151 -0.03 -0.75 -13.67
N TRP A 152 0.48 -1.48 -12.68
CA TRP A 152 -0.35 -2.14 -11.67
C TRP A 152 -0.79 -1.16 -10.56
N PRO A 153 -2.01 -1.26 -10.02
CA PRO A 153 -3.11 -2.11 -10.47
C PRO A 153 -3.68 -1.63 -11.81
N SER A 154 -3.93 -2.58 -12.71
CA SER A 154 -4.52 -2.31 -14.03
C SER A 154 -5.97 -1.89 -13.83
N PHE A 155 -6.30 -0.63 -14.14
CA PHE A 155 -7.68 -0.14 -14.23
C PHE A 155 -8.22 -0.34 -15.64
#